data_AF-A0A524L3W3-F1
#
_entry.id   AF-A0A524L3W3-F1
#
_cell.length_a   1.000
_cell.length_b   1.000
_cell.length_c   1.000
_cell.angle_alpha   90.00
_cell.angle_beta   90.00
_cell.angle_gamma   90.00
#
_symmetry.space_group_name_H-M   'P 1'
#
loop_
_entity.id
_entity.type
_entity.pdbx_description
1 polymer ?
#
loop_
_entity_poly.entity_id
_entity_poly.type
_entity_poly.pdbx_seq_one_letter_code
_entity_poly.pdbx_strand_id
1 'polypeptide(L)' 'MKTILTAIGTQGDIEPFLAVGKILKEKGHQVICAFSEQFRELTESNEL' A
#
# COMPACT_ATOMS: atom_id res chain seq x y z
N MET A 1 14.63 5.02 0.87
CA MET A 1 14.57 3.90 1.86
C MET A 1 13.52 2.89 1.43
N LYS A 2 13.62 1.63 1.88
CA LYS A 2 12.60 0.60 1.63
C LYS A 2 11.59 0.55 2.78
N THR A 3 10.30 0.58 2.49
CA THR A 3 9.21 0.52 3.46
C THR A 3 8.23 -0.58 3.09
N ILE A 4 7.88 -1.44 4.03
CA ILE A 4 6.82 -2.44 3.87
C ILE A 4 5.57 -1.93 4.57
N LEU A 5 4.45 -1.92 3.86
CA LEU A 5 3.12 -1.64 4.39
C LEU A 5 2.36 -2.96 4.47
N THR A 6 1.89 -3.32 5.66
CA THR A 6 1.12 -4.53 5.87
C THR A 6 -0.10 -4.23 6.73
N ALA A 7 -1.21 -4.86 6.39
CA ALA A 7 -2.47 -4.72 7.06
C ALA A 7 -3.25 -6.01 6.88
N ILE A 8 -3.94 -6.42 7.93
CA ILE A 8 -4.87 -7.55 7.94
C ILE A 8 -6.22 -6.97 8.34
N GLY A 9 -7.18 -7.00 7.43
CA GLY A 9 -8.47 -6.38 7.65
C GLY A 9 -9.30 -6.23 6.38
N THR A 10 -10.24 -5.29 6.45
CA THR A 10 -11.16 -4.90 5.39
C THR A 10 -10.54 -3.86 4.47
N GLN A 11 -11.21 -3.52 3.37
CA GLN A 11 -10.77 -2.42 2.50
C GLN A 11 -10.59 -1.08 3.25
N GLY A 12 -11.43 -0.81 4.26
CA GLY A 12 -11.30 0.38 5.10
C GLY A 12 -9.99 0.42 5.90
N ASP A 13 -9.39 -0.74 6.18
CA ASP A 13 -8.07 -0.85 6.80
C ASP A 13 -6.93 -0.70 5.77
N ILE A 14 -7.15 -1.11 4.52
CA ILE A 14 -6.14 -1.06 3.44
C ILE A 14 -5.98 0.36 2.88
N GLU A 15 -7.06 1.09 2.63
CA GLU A 15 -7.04 2.40 1.99
C GLU A 15 -6.15 3.44 2.70
N PRO A 16 -6.15 3.55 4.04
CA PRO A 16 -5.23 4.44 4.75
C PRO A 16 -3.76 4.12 4.48
N PHE A 17 -3.41 2.84 4.37
CA PHE A 17 -2.04 2.43 4.05
C PHE A 17 -1.69 2.76 2.60
N LEU A 18 -2.61 2.62 1.65
CA LEU A 18 -2.38 3.04 0.26
C LEU A 18 -2.11 4.55 0.18
N ALA A 19 -2.87 5.37 0.92
CA ALA A 19 -2.62 6.81 1.00
C ALA A 19 -1.21 7.14 1.53
N VAL A 20 -0.78 6.46 2.61
CA VAL A 20 0.57 6.60 3.15
C VAL A 20 1.63 6.11 2.15
N GLY A 21 1.37 5.00 1.45
CA GLY A 21 2.26 4.44 0.44
C GLY A 21 2.53 5.41 -0.70
N LYS A 22 1.50 6.10 -1.19
CA LYS A 22 1.66 7.14 -2.24
C LYS A 22 2.55 8.27 -1.76
N ILE A 23 2.31 8.80 -0.56
CA ILE A 23 3.12 9.87 0.04
C ILE A 23 4.59 9.43 0.18
N LEU A 24 4.83 8.19 0.59
CA LEU A 24 6.18 7.63 0.71
C LEU A 24 6.84 7.49 -0.67
N LYS A 25 6.11 6.99 -1.67
CA LYS A 25 6.61 6.85 -3.04
C LYS A 25 6.97 8.21 -3.65
N GLU A 26 6.12 9.21 -3.49
CA GLU A 26 6.37 10.61 -3.92
C GLU A 26 7.63 11.21 -3.28
N LYS A 27 7.94 10.82 -2.04
CA LYS A 27 9.18 11.20 -1.34
C LYS A 27 10.41 10.39 -1.78
N GLY A 28 10.30 9.54 -2.80
CA GLY A 28 11.40 8.72 -3.31
C GLY A 28 11.68 7.44 -2.50
N HIS A 29 10.72 7.00 -1.68
CA HIS A 29 10.84 5.71 -0.99
C HIS A 29 10.40 4.56 -1.91
N GLN A 30 11.06 3.41 -1.77
CA GLN A 30 10.56 2.17 -2.35
C GLN A 30 9.54 1.57 -1.38
N VAL A 31 8.29 1.46 -1.83
CA VAL A 31 7.18 0.92 -1.05
C VAL A 31 6.87 -0.50 -1.52
N ILE A 32 6.59 -1.39 -0.56
CA ILE A 32 6.14 -2.76 -0.80
C ILE A 32 4.85 -2.95 -0.01
N CYS A 33 3.77 -3.32 -0.69
CA CYS A 33 2.50 -3.62 -0.06
C CYS A 33 2.36 -5.14 0.17
N ALA A 34 2.29 -5.54 1.44
CA ALA A 34 2.09 -6.90 1.90
C ALA A 34 0.68 -7.04 2.50
N PHE A 35 -0.33 -6.99 1.63
CA PHE A 35 -1.74 -7.17 1.95
C PHE A 35 -2.24 -8.54 1.50
N SER A 36 -3.47 -8.91 1.89
CA SER A 36 -4.14 -10.10 1.36
C SER A 36 -4.28 -10.03 -0.17
N GLU A 37 -4.14 -11.16 -0.85
CA GLU A 37 -4.19 -11.29 -2.32
C GLU A 37 -5.44 -10.64 -2.94
N GLN A 38 -6.58 -10.68 -2.24
CA GLN A 38 -7.83 -10.04 -2.68
C GLN A 38 -7.72 -8.52 -2.91
N PHE A 39 -6.70 -7.87 -2.36
CA PHE A 39 -6.47 -6.42 -2.51
C PHE A 39 -5.38 -6.10 -3.56
N ARG A 40 -4.92 -7.08 -4.33
CA ARG A 40 -3.91 -6.87 -5.39
C ARG A 40 -4.36 -5.80 -6.38
N GLU A 41 -5.53 -5.95 -6.99
CA GLU A 41 -6.04 -5.00 -7.99
C GLU A 41 -6.21 -3.59 -7.41
N LEU A 42 -6.70 -3.49 -6.17
CA LEU A 42 -6.82 -2.22 -5.46
C LEU A 42 -5.45 -1.55 -5.25
N THR A 43 -4.41 -2.34 -4.97
CA THR A 43 -3.07 -1.82 -4.72
C THR A 43 -2.38 -1.41 -6.04
N GLU A 44 -2.45 -2.25 -7.07
CA GLU A 44 -1.87 -1.99 -8.40
C GLU A 44 -2.54 -0.80 -9.09
N SER A 45 -3.86 -0.62 -8.96
CA SER A 45 -4.58 0.56 -9.47
C SER A 45 -4.21 1.87 -8.75
N ASN A 46 -3.60 1.77 -7.57
CA ASN A 46 -3.03 2.89 -6.83
C ASN A 46 -1.52 3.06 -7.08
N GLU A 47 -0.97 2.34 -8.05
CA GLU A 47 0.45 2.34 -8.43
C GLU A 47 1.39 1.92 -7.27
N LEU A 48 0.93 1.05 -6.37
CA LEU A 48 1.71 0.53 -5.24
C LEU A 48 1.93 -0.97 -5.31
#